data_AF-W4VJD5-F1
#
_entry.id   AF-W4VJD5-F1
#
_cell.length_a   1.000
_cell.length_b   1.000
_cell.length_c   1.000
_cell.angle_alpha   90.00
_cell.angle_beta   90.00
_cell.angle_gamma   90.00
#
_symmetry.space_group_name_H-M   'P 1'
#
loop_
_entity.id
_entity.type
_entity.pdbx_description
1 polymer ?
#
loop_
_entity_poly.entity_id
_entity_poly.type
_entity_poly.pdbx_seq_one_letter_code
_entity_poly.pdbx_strand_id
1 'polypeptide(L)'
;MHIHDSAFPIGTYTHSFGMETFIQADLIATKEDLFSFCCMYLHENVAYTDGIFVKEAFITEPLSDLMRLDKICDASKNALETREASSMIGKQFLKAVLPVSDTASLENWQQLLDQKQVYSHFPIVYSLYAKDMGFDLYTTVLTFLYSSIVGLVHNAVRAIPLGQKAGIEVIHCLIPEMEKATKHVLDRSLMDVSNHAVGLELASMKHQYLTSRLLYHKKGGEIKMKPVIVGVGGPVGSGKTSLVEKLSKEMVKNYSVAVITNDIYTKEDAQFLIKQGILPEDRIIGGVETGGCPHTAIREDASMNFEAIDELKRRFDDLDIILLESGGDNLSATFSPELVDGYIYVIDVAEGGDIPRKGGPGGVTRSDLLLVNKIDLAPYVEVDLDLMKQDAKKARKERPFLFTNVKKGGEGIPEVIEWIKHAMLLEGSEVS
;
A
#
# COMPACT_ATOMS: atom_id res chain seq x y z
N MET A 1 26.93 1.50 -8.06
CA MET A 1 26.53 2.37 -6.91
C MET A 1 25.30 3.20 -7.24
N HIS A 2 25.33 4.12 -8.23
CA HIS A 2 24.20 5.01 -8.55
C HIS A 2 22.84 4.29 -8.76
N ILE A 3 22.81 3.23 -9.58
CA ILE A 3 21.57 2.47 -9.84
C ILE A 3 21.05 1.64 -8.65
N HIS A 4 21.85 1.52 -7.59
CA HIS A 4 21.52 0.81 -6.36
C HIS A 4 21.17 1.77 -5.22
N ASP A 5 21.11 3.06 -5.51
CA ASP A 5 20.65 4.05 -4.53
C ASP A 5 19.15 3.83 -4.25
N SER A 6 18.79 3.95 -2.98
CA SER A 6 17.40 3.96 -2.54
C SER A 6 16.51 5.00 -3.23
N ALA A 7 17.09 6.11 -3.68
CA ALA A 7 16.39 7.16 -4.40
C ALA A 7 16.22 6.86 -5.91
N PHE A 8 16.76 5.76 -6.42
CA PHE A 8 16.67 5.43 -7.85
C PHE A 8 15.21 5.10 -8.23
N PRO A 9 14.62 5.77 -9.25
CA PRO A 9 13.16 5.83 -9.44
C PRO A 9 12.60 4.61 -10.19
N ILE A 10 12.76 3.42 -9.61
CA ILE A 10 12.37 2.14 -10.23
C ILE A 10 11.30 1.36 -9.45
N GLY A 11 10.79 1.93 -8.34
CA GLY A 11 9.67 1.35 -7.61
C GLY A 11 9.96 0.00 -6.94
N THR A 12 11.23 -0.36 -6.74
CA THR A 12 11.63 -1.61 -6.07
C THR A 12 11.15 -1.67 -4.62
N TYR A 13 11.02 -0.52 -3.94
CA TYR A 13 10.56 -0.42 -2.56
C TYR A 13 9.10 -0.79 -2.33
N THR A 14 8.27 -0.76 -3.37
CA THR A 14 6.83 -1.09 -3.26
C THR A 14 6.55 -2.58 -3.34
N HIS A 15 7.57 -3.42 -3.56
CA HIS A 15 7.41 -4.87 -3.66
C HIS A 15 8.27 -5.60 -2.65
N SER A 16 7.65 -6.57 -2.02
CA SER A 16 8.09 -7.32 -0.86
C SER A 16 7.98 -8.83 -1.07
N PHE A 17 7.47 -9.22 -2.24
CA PHE A 17 7.42 -10.59 -2.73
C PHE A 17 6.72 -11.55 -1.75
N GLY A 18 5.66 -11.08 -1.07
CA GLY A 18 4.88 -11.90 -0.14
C GLY A 18 5.42 -11.95 1.29
N MET A 19 6.52 -11.25 1.61
CA MET A 19 7.07 -11.18 2.96
C MET A 19 6.07 -10.63 4.00
N GLU A 20 5.20 -9.69 3.63
CA GLU A 20 4.15 -9.17 4.52
C GLU A 20 3.26 -10.28 5.01
N THR A 21 2.93 -11.28 4.19
CA THR A 21 2.09 -12.41 4.62
C THR A 21 2.76 -13.17 5.76
N PHE A 22 4.09 -13.30 5.75
CA PHE A 22 4.85 -13.95 6.81
C PHE A 22 5.00 -13.05 8.05
N ILE A 23 5.20 -11.74 7.86
CA ILE A 23 5.21 -10.76 8.96
C ILE A 23 3.84 -10.72 9.66
N GLN A 24 2.75 -10.65 8.90
CA GLN A 24 1.37 -10.63 9.40
C GLN A 24 0.96 -11.92 10.10
N ALA A 25 1.54 -13.05 9.69
CA ALA A 25 1.35 -14.34 10.34
C ALA A 25 2.22 -14.52 11.61
N ASP A 26 2.92 -13.47 12.06
CA ASP A 26 3.89 -13.49 13.16
C ASP A 26 5.00 -14.54 12.99
N LEU A 27 5.31 -14.92 11.74
CA LEU A 27 6.39 -15.85 11.40
C LEU A 27 7.74 -15.14 11.27
N ILE A 28 7.72 -13.81 11.10
CA ILE A 28 8.91 -12.95 11.08
C ILE A 28 8.70 -11.82 12.08
N ALA A 29 9.13 -12.03 13.32
CA ALA A 29 8.94 -11.06 14.41
C ALA A 29 10.26 -10.56 15.00
N THR A 30 11.32 -11.36 14.89
CA THR A 30 12.63 -11.07 15.46
C THR A 30 13.69 -10.80 14.39
N LYS A 31 14.84 -10.30 14.83
CA LYS A 31 16.01 -10.11 13.97
C LYS A 31 16.48 -11.45 13.38
N GLU A 32 16.43 -12.51 14.18
CA GLU A 32 16.82 -13.86 13.82
C GLU A 32 15.87 -14.46 12.77
N ASP A 33 14.56 -14.22 12.91
CA ASP A 33 13.57 -14.65 11.93
C ASP A 33 13.77 -13.91 10.60
N LEU A 34 14.02 -12.60 10.65
CA LEU A 34 14.27 -11.80 9.45
C LEU A 34 15.52 -12.28 8.72
N PHE A 35 16.62 -12.52 9.45
CA PHE A 35 17.83 -13.09 8.87
C PHE A 35 17.55 -14.45 8.21
N SER A 36 16.82 -15.34 8.90
CA SER A 36 16.49 -16.67 8.39
C SER A 36 15.60 -16.60 7.14
N PHE A 37 14.64 -15.69 7.12
CA PHE A 37 13.79 -15.44 5.96
C PHE A 37 14.59 -14.90 4.77
N CYS A 38 15.46 -13.91 4.99
CA CYS A 38 16.32 -13.38 3.94
C CYS A 38 17.28 -14.44 3.38
N CYS A 39 17.83 -15.32 4.22
CA CYS A 39 18.64 -16.45 3.77
C CYS A 39 17.83 -17.43 2.90
N MET A 40 16.61 -17.78 3.32
CA MET A 40 15.71 -18.63 2.53
C MET A 40 15.35 -17.96 1.20
N TYR A 41 14.95 -16.69 1.22
CA TYR A 41 14.65 -15.94 -0.01
C TYR A 41 15.86 -15.88 -0.94
N LEU A 42 17.04 -15.58 -0.39
CA LEU A 42 18.29 -15.48 -1.12
C LEU A 42 18.63 -16.79 -1.84
N HIS A 43 18.71 -17.89 -1.09
CA HIS A 43 19.23 -19.16 -1.58
C HIS A 43 18.18 -20.02 -2.28
N GLU A 44 16.91 -19.95 -1.89
CA GLU A 44 15.85 -20.83 -2.42
C GLU A 44 14.95 -20.15 -3.47
N ASN A 45 14.99 -18.81 -3.58
CA ASN A 45 14.17 -18.07 -4.55
C ASN A 45 15.01 -17.23 -5.51
N VAL A 46 15.55 -16.09 -5.08
CA VAL A 46 16.15 -15.11 -6.01
C VAL A 46 17.40 -15.69 -6.71
N ALA A 47 18.19 -16.54 -6.05
CA ALA A 47 19.33 -17.21 -6.67
C ALA A 47 18.92 -18.21 -7.78
N TYR A 48 17.77 -18.87 -7.68
CA TYR A 48 17.28 -19.82 -8.70
C TYR A 48 16.33 -19.22 -9.73
N THR A 49 15.94 -17.96 -9.53
CA THR A 49 15.05 -17.22 -10.43
C THR A 49 15.82 -16.06 -11.06
N ASP A 50 15.63 -14.85 -10.54
CA ASP A 50 16.16 -13.62 -11.13
C ASP A 50 17.69 -13.60 -11.22
N GLY A 51 18.41 -14.23 -10.28
CA GLY A 51 19.87 -14.36 -10.33
C GLY A 51 20.36 -15.14 -11.56
N ILE A 52 19.72 -16.28 -11.88
CA ILE A 52 20.04 -17.03 -13.10
C ILE A 52 19.70 -16.20 -14.34
N PHE A 53 18.56 -15.52 -14.37
CA PHE A 53 18.21 -14.66 -15.50
C PHE A 53 19.18 -13.50 -15.70
N VAL A 54 19.71 -12.91 -14.62
CA VAL A 54 20.77 -11.90 -14.71
C VAL A 54 22.00 -12.49 -15.39
N LYS A 55 22.47 -13.64 -14.90
CA LYS A 55 23.66 -14.29 -15.46
C LYS A 55 23.47 -14.71 -16.92
N GLU A 56 22.36 -15.38 -17.24
CA GLU A 56 22.05 -15.84 -18.59
C GLU A 56 21.89 -14.66 -19.56
N ALA A 57 21.25 -13.57 -19.15
CA ALA A 57 21.10 -12.37 -19.98
C ALA A 57 22.45 -11.68 -20.22
N PHE A 58 23.34 -11.68 -19.23
CA PHE A 58 24.66 -11.08 -19.36
C PHE A 58 25.54 -11.82 -20.38
N ILE A 59 25.51 -13.17 -20.38
CA ILE A 59 26.34 -13.99 -21.28
C ILE A 59 25.72 -14.21 -22.66
N THR A 60 24.40 -14.04 -22.81
CA THR A 60 23.73 -14.18 -24.11
C THR A 60 24.07 -13.00 -25.02
N GLU A 61 24.42 -13.28 -26.27
CA GLU A 61 24.72 -12.24 -27.27
C GLU A 61 23.64 -12.10 -28.35
N PRO A 62 23.10 -13.17 -28.97
CA PRO A 62 22.09 -13.00 -30.00
C PRO A 62 20.86 -12.33 -29.42
N LEU A 63 20.46 -11.20 -30.02
CA LEU A 63 19.26 -10.46 -29.60
C LEU A 63 18.01 -11.35 -29.61
N SER A 64 17.91 -12.27 -30.57
CA SER A 64 16.84 -13.28 -30.64
C SER A 64 16.77 -14.18 -29.41
N ASP A 65 17.94 -14.54 -28.85
CA ASP A 65 18.03 -15.42 -27.69
C ASP A 65 17.75 -14.64 -26.40
N LEU A 66 18.15 -13.36 -26.33
CA LEU A 66 17.75 -12.45 -25.26
C LEU A 66 16.22 -12.22 -25.22
N MET A 67 15.60 -12.02 -26.39
CA MET A 67 14.14 -11.93 -26.49
C MET A 67 13.45 -13.22 -26.05
N ARG A 68 14.03 -14.37 -26.37
CA ARG A 68 13.53 -15.67 -25.90
C ARG A 68 13.70 -15.79 -24.38
N LEU A 69 14.82 -15.36 -23.84
CA LEU A 69 15.10 -15.39 -22.40
C LEU A 69 14.10 -14.53 -21.60
N ASP A 70 13.75 -13.35 -22.10
CA ASP A 70 12.74 -12.48 -21.49
C ASP A 70 11.35 -13.14 -21.45
N LYS A 71 10.97 -13.87 -22.50
CA LYS A 71 9.72 -14.65 -22.52
C LYS A 71 9.75 -15.84 -21.56
N ILE A 72 10.89 -16.50 -21.41
CA ILE A 72 11.07 -17.58 -20.43
C ILE A 72 11.01 -17.00 -19.01
N CYS A 73 11.60 -15.82 -18.78
CA CYS A 73 11.53 -15.09 -17.52
C CYS A 73 10.07 -14.78 -17.15
N ASP A 74 9.27 -14.25 -18.09
CA ASP A 74 7.84 -14.02 -17.89
C ASP A 74 7.09 -15.31 -17.54
N ALA A 75 7.29 -16.37 -18.34
CA ALA A 75 6.61 -17.66 -18.15
C ALA A 75 7.00 -18.38 -16.85
N SER A 76 8.22 -18.14 -16.34
CA SER A 76 8.72 -18.76 -15.10
C SER A 76 8.14 -18.14 -13.82
N LYS A 77 7.58 -16.93 -13.91
CA LYS A 77 6.99 -16.21 -12.78
C LYS A 77 5.50 -16.56 -12.68
N ASN A 78 5.17 -17.56 -11.87
CA ASN A 78 3.80 -18.09 -11.80
C ASN A 78 2.83 -17.11 -11.13
N ALA A 79 3.26 -16.41 -10.08
CA ALA A 79 2.47 -15.37 -9.44
C ALA A 79 2.36 -14.13 -10.34
N LEU A 80 1.12 -13.77 -10.70
CA LEU A 80 0.82 -12.64 -11.59
C LEU A 80 1.46 -11.34 -11.11
N GLU A 81 1.34 -11.04 -9.82
CA GLU A 81 1.91 -9.83 -9.22
C GLU A 81 3.42 -9.77 -9.33
N THR A 82 4.12 -10.88 -9.06
CA THR A 82 5.59 -10.93 -9.18
C THR A 82 6.03 -10.73 -10.62
N ARG A 83 5.27 -11.30 -11.57
CA ARG A 83 5.49 -11.13 -13.01
C ARG A 83 5.29 -9.68 -13.45
N GLU A 84 4.16 -9.07 -13.09
CA GLU A 84 3.83 -7.69 -13.42
C GLU A 84 4.79 -6.70 -12.76
N ALA A 85 5.14 -6.91 -11.49
CA ALA A 85 6.12 -6.11 -10.77
C ALA A 85 7.49 -6.15 -11.46
N SER A 86 7.97 -7.35 -11.81
CA SER A 86 9.25 -7.51 -12.50
C SER A 86 9.30 -6.80 -13.86
N SER A 87 8.22 -6.88 -14.65
CA SER A 87 8.10 -6.16 -15.93
C SER A 87 7.98 -4.65 -15.72
N MET A 88 7.22 -4.20 -14.72
CA MET A 88 7.06 -2.78 -14.40
C MET A 88 8.40 -2.16 -13.97
N ILE A 89 9.11 -2.79 -13.04
CA ILE A 89 10.42 -2.34 -12.56
C ILE A 89 11.41 -2.28 -13.73
N GLY A 90 11.44 -3.31 -14.60
CA GLY A 90 12.32 -3.32 -15.77
C GLY A 90 12.06 -2.18 -16.74
N LYS A 91 10.78 -1.85 -17.02
CA LYS A 91 10.39 -0.69 -17.85
C LYS A 91 10.78 0.63 -17.20
N GLN A 92 10.58 0.78 -15.89
CA GLN A 92 10.98 2.00 -15.17
C GLN A 92 12.51 2.15 -15.15
N PHE A 93 13.24 1.06 -14.92
CA PHE A 93 14.69 1.04 -14.96
C PHE A 93 15.21 1.46 -16.33
N LEU A 94 14.69 0.86 -17.41
CA LEU A 94 15.05 1.21 -18.79
C LEU A 94 14.85 2.72 -19.04
N LYS A 95 13.69 3.25 -18.67
CA LYS A 95 13.36 4.67 -18.81
C LYS A 95 14.28 5.58 -18.00
N ALA A 96 14.74 5.13 -16.82
CA ALA A 96 15.62 5.89 -15.94
C ALA A 96 17.08 5.92 -16.44
N VAL A 97 17.56 4.81 -17.01
CA VAL A 97 18.96 4.72 -17.48
C VAL A 97 19.17 5.26 -18.89
N LEU A 98 18.21 5.10 -19.80
CA LEU A 98 18.34 5.54 -21.21
C LEU A 98 18.83 7.00 -21.40
N PRO A 99 18.34 8.00 -20.64
CA PRO A 99 18.81 9.39 -20.82
C PRO A 99 20.24 9.64 -20.33
N VAL A 100 20.78 8.75 -19.50
CA VAL A 100 22.08 8.90 -18.82
C VAL A 100 23.11 7.87 -19.26
N SER A 101 22.75 6.96 -20.17
CA SER A 101 23.63 5.92 -20.71
C SER A 101 23.61 5.93 -22.23
N ASP A 102 24.79 6.07 -22.85
CA ASP A 102 24.95 6.00 -24.31
C ASP A 102 25.12 4.53 -24.72
N THR A 103 24.00 3.83 -24.90
CA THR A 103 23.96 2.36 -25.00
C THR A 103 23.04 1.88 -26.12
N ALA A 104 23.63 1.48 -27.25
CA ALA A 104 22.90 0.97 -28.41
C ALA A 104 22.05 -0.28 -28.10
N SER A 105 22.48 -1.13 -27.16
CA SER A 105 21.72 -2.33 -26.78
C SER A 105 20.40 -1.97 -26.10
N LEU A 106 20.40 -1.00 -25.18
CA LEU A 106 19.20 -0.54 -24.50
C LEU A 106 18.25 0.24 -25.43
N GLU A 107 18.78 1.01 -26.38
CA GLU A 107 17.96 1.67 -27.41
C GLU A 107 17.25 0.66 -28.31
N ASN A 108 17.97 -0.38 -28.75
CA ASN A 108 17.37 -1.49 -29.51
C ASN A 108 16.32 -2.22 -28.66
N TRP A 109 16.58 -2.43 -27.37
CA TRP A 109 15.62 -3.04 -26.46
C TRP A 109 14.35 -2.19 -26.27
N GLN A 110 14.50 -0.87 -26.18
CA GLN A 110 13.36 0.06 -26.14
C GLN A 110 12.50 -0.03 -27.41
N GLN A 111 13.11 -0.12 -28.59
CA GLN A 111 12.36 -0.32 -29.83
C GLN A 111 11.56 -1.63 -29.86
N LEU A 112 12.17 -2.73 -29.36
CA LEU A 112 11.48 -4.01 -29.23
C LEU A 112 10.31 -3.94 -28.24
N LEU A 113 10.48 -3.20 -27.15
CA LEU A 113 9.44 -2.97 -26.16
C LEU A 113 8.27 -2.17 -26.76
N ASP A 114 8.56 -1.11 -27.53
CA ASP A 114 7.55 -0.29 -28.21
C ASP A 114 6.76 -1.12 -29.24
N GLN A 115 7.44 -2.07 -29.90
CA GLN A 115 6.83 -3.04 -30.82
C GLN A 115 6.15 -4.22 -30.12
N LYS A 116 6.13 -4.26 -28.77
CA LYS A 116 5.55 -5.33 -27.95
C LYS A 116 6.13 -6.72 -28.21
N GLN A 117 7.41 -6.80 -28.57
CA GLN A 117 8.10 -8.07 -28.82
C GLN A 117 8.72 -8.68 -27.55
N VAL A 118 8.89 -7.85 -26.51
CA VAL A 118 9.46 -8.18 -25.20
C VAL A 118 8.60 -7.63 -24.07
N TYR A 119 8.63 -8.26 -22.91
CA TYR A 119 8.00 -7.84 -21.66
C TYR A 119 8.89 -6.89 -20.85
N SER A 120 10.20 -6.98 -21.04
CA SER A 120 11.22 -6.13 -20.40
C SER A 120 11.30 -6.34 -18.88
N HIS A 121 11.58 -7.58 -18.47
CA HIS A 121 11.79 -7.92 -17.07
C HIS A 121 13.08 -7.31 -16.50
N PHE A 122 13.03 -6.90 -15.23
CA PHE A 122 14.14 -6.22 -14.57
C PHE A 122 15.50 -6.96 -14.65
N PRO A 123 15.59 -8.29 -14.40
CA PRO A 123 16.86 -9.02 -14.54
C PRO A 123 17.51 -8.89 -15.91
N ILE A 124 16.71 -8.84 -16.99
CA ILE A 124 17.21 -8.78 -18.36
C ILE A 124 17.77 -7.38 -18.66
N VAL A 125 16.98 -6.34 -18.37
CA VAL A 125 17.38 -4.95 -18.62
C VAL A 125 18.57 -4.54 -17.75
N TYR A 126 18.56 -4.97 -16.48
CA TYR A 126 19.67 -4.74 -15.54
C TYR A 126 20.99 -5.32 -16.09
N SER A 127 20.94 -6.51 -16.67
CA SER A 127 22.11 -7.19 -17.23
C SER A 127 22.62 -6.54 -18.50
N LEU A 128 21.72 -6.11 -19.39
CA LEU A 128 22.08 -5.35 -20.58
C LEU A 128 22.80 -4.05 -20.20
N TYR A 129 22.23 -3.29 -19.27
CA TYR A 129 22.86 -2.08 -18.73
C TYR A 129 24.23 -2.39 -18.14
N ALA A 130 24.33 -3.42 -17.30
CA ALA A 130 25.58 -3.73 -16.62
C ALA A 130 26.69 -4.14 -17.60
N LYS A 131 26.33 -4.92 -18.63
CA LYS A 131 27.24 -5.33 -19.71
C LYS A 131 27.70 -4.14 -20.54
N ASP A 132 26.80 -3.26 -20.95
CA ASP A 132 27.13 -2.07 -21.75
C ASP A 132 28.01 -1.08 -20.97
N MET A 133 27.86 -0.99 -19.65
CA MET A 133 28.73 -0.20 -18.77
C MET A 133 30.08 -0.85 -18.47
N GLY A 134 30.32 -2.08 -18.94
CA GLY A 134 31.59 -2.79 -18.78
C GLY A 134 31.81 -3.39 -17.39
N PHE A 135 30.75 -3.64 -16.61
CA PHE A 135 30.88 -4.38 -15.36
C PHE A 135 31.12 -5.87 -15.63
N ASP A 136 31.85 -6.55 -14.77
CA ASP A 136 32.03 -8.00 -14.87
C ASP A 136 30.80 -8.76 -14.36
N LEU A 137 30.68 -10.03 -14.79
CA LEU A 137 29.55 -10.89 -14.46
C LEU A 137 29.38 -11.12 -12.96
N TYR A 138 30.48 -11.33 -12.22
CA TYR A 138 30.42 -11.60 -10.79
C TYR A 138 29.88 -10.38 -10.05
N THR A 139 30.44 -9.20 -10.34
CA THR A 139 29.99 -7.94 -9.75
C THR A 139 28.52 -7.70 -10.06
N THR A 140 28.09 -7.90 -11.31
CA THR A 140 26.70 -7.69 -11.75
C THR A 140 25.71 -8.55 -10.95
N VAL A 141 25.98 -9.85 -10.83
CA VAL A 141 25.12 -10.76 -10.06
C VAL A 141 25.15 -10.41 -8.57
N LEU A 142 26.32 -10.15 -7.99
CA LEU A 142 26.46 -9.82 -6.57
C LEU A 142 25.69 -8.54 -6.21
N THR A 143 25.83 -7.48 -7.01
CA THR A 143 25.17 -6.20 -6.73
C THR A 143 23.66 -6.26 -6.96
N PHE A 144 23.20 -7.09 -7.90
CA PHE A 144 21.77 -7.39 -8.06
C PHE A 144 21.21 -8.06 -6.79
N LEU A 145 21.83 -9.16 -6.35
CA LEU A 145 21.41 -9.89 -5.15
C LEU A 145 21.46 -9.00 -3.89
N TYR A 146 22.53 -8.22 -3.75
CA TYR A 146 22.67 -7.25 -2.67
C TYR A 146 21.51 -6.25 -2.66
N SER A 147 21.21 -5.64 -3.80
CA SER A 147 20.13 -4.65 -3.93
C SER A 147 18.77 -5.24 -3.57
N SER A 148 18.49 -6.47 -4.01
CA SER A 148 17.23 -7.15 -3.73
C SER A 148 17.07 -7.46 -2.24
N ILE A 149 18.12 -7.98 -1.60
CA ILE A 149 18.09 -8.32 -0.17
C ILE A 149 18.04 -7.07 0.72
N VAL A 150 18.82 -6.03 0.39
CA VAL A 150 18.79 -4.78 1.15
C VAL A 150 17.41 -4.11 1.05
N GLY A 151 16.79 -4.11 -0.14
CA GLY A 151 15.41 -3.66 -0.30
C GLY A 151 14.43 -4.43 0.59
N LEU A 152 14.56 -5.77 0.61
CA LEU A 152 13.73 -6.64 1.45
C LEU A 152 13.91 -6.36 2.94
N VAL A 153 15.16 -6.23 3.43
CA VAL A 153 15.43 -5.91 4.84
C VAL A 153 14.88 -4.54 5.22
N HIS A 154 15.04 -3.53 4.37
CA HIS A 154 14.49 -2.20 4.62
C HIS A 154 12.96 -2.20 4.70
N ASN A 155 12.30 -2.98 3.86
CA ASN A 155 10.84 -3.16 3.92
C ASN A 155 10.43 -3.87 5.23
N ALA A 156 11.17 -4.91 5.62
CA ALA A 156 10.90 -5.65 6.86
C ALA A 156 11.09 -4.80 8.12
N VAL A 157 12.15 -3.98 8.19
CA VAL A 157 12.44 -3.11 9.34
C VAL A 157 11.38 -2.02 9.53
N ARG A 158 10.65 -1.65 8.47
CA ARG A 158 9.51 -0.74 8.57
C ARG A 158 8.23 -1.46 9.02
N ALA A 159 8.05 -2.70 8.57
CA ALA A 159 6.85 -3.49 8.86
C ALA A 159 6.90 -4.21 10.22
N ILE A 160 8.08 -4.58 10.69
CA ILE A 160 8.35 -5.18 11.99
C ILE A 160 8.90 -4.06 12.89
N PRO A 161 8.53 -3.95 14.18
CA PRO A 161 9.08 -2.95 15.11
C PRO A 161 10.56 -3.21 15.49
N LEU A 162 11.40 -3.56 14.51
CA LEU A 162 12.84 -3.70 14.66
C LEU A 162 13.50 -2.32 14.48
N GLY A 163 14.39 -1.94 15.40
CA GLY A 163 15.15 -0.70 15.24
C GLY A 163 16.07 -0.73 14.01
N GLN A 164 16.37 0.44 13.43
CA GLN A 164 17.28 0.59 12.27
C GLN A 164 18.63 -0.12 12.45
N LYS A 165 19.15 -0.15 13.69
CA LYS A 165 20.38 -0.88 14.04
C LYS A 165 20.28 -2.38 13.73
N ALA A 166 19.13 -3.01 13.99
CA ALA A 166 18.91 -4.43 13.73
C ALA A 166 18.96 -4.72 12.22
N GLY A 167 18.39 -3.84 11.39
CA GLY A 167 18.46 -3.95 9.93
C GLY A 167 19.89 -3.93 9.40
N ILE A 168 20.71 -2.99 9.87
CA ILE A 168 22.13 -2.88 9.50
C ILE A 168 22.89 -4.15 9.89
N GLU A 169 22.66 -4.67 11.11
CA GLU A 169 23.29 -5.90 11.58
C GLU A 169 22.88 -7.12 10.73
N VAL A 170 21.60 -7.23 10.35
CA VAL A 170 21.10 -8.31 9.47
C VAL A 170 21.76 -8.23 8.10
N ILE A 171 21.81 -7.04 7.48
CA ILE A 171 22.47 -6.84 6.18
C ILE A 171 23.94 -7.26 6.27
N HIS A 172 24.65 -6.83 7.33
CA HIS A 172 26.06 -7.19 7.51
C HIS A 172 26.26 -8.71 7.61
N CYS A 173 25.38 -9.41 8.34
CA CYS A 173 25.41 -10.87 8.44
C CYS A 173 25.05 -11.57 7.12
N LEU A 174 24.28 -10.94 6.23
CA LEU A 174 23.88 -11.51 4.94
C LEU A 174 24.94 -11.34 3.85
N ILE A 175 25.92 -10.44 3.99
CA ILE A 175 26.97 -10.23 2.97
C ILE A 175 27.69 -11.54 2.57
N PRO A 176 28.19 -12.37 3.50
CA PRO A 176 28.84 -13.63 3.13
C PRO A 176 27.88 -14.62 2.46
N GLU A 177 26.59 -14.57 2.79
CA GLU A 177 25.56 -15.40 2.16
C GLU A 177 25.28 -14.94 0.73
N MET A 178 25.29 -13.64 0.45
CA MET A 178 25.19 -13.09 -0.90
C MET A 178 26.37 -13.54 -1.77
N GLU A 179 27.60 -13.51 -1.25
CA GLU A 179 28.77 -13.99 -1.99
C GLU A 179 28.67 -15.49 -2.32
N LYS A 180 28.16 -16.31 -1.39
CA LYS A 180 27.90 -17.73 -1.63
C LYS A 180 26.83 -17.93 -2.69
N ALA A 181 25.71 -17.20 -2.59
CA ALA A 181 24.62 -17.25 -3.55
C ALA A 181 25.09 -16.80 -4.95
N THR A 182 25.93 -15.77 -5.05
CA THR A 182 26.54 -15.35 -6.32
C THR A 182 27.35 -16.48 -6.95
N LYS A 183 28.27 -17.11 -6.21
CA LYS A 183 29.06 -18.24 -6.73
C LYS A 183 28.16 -19.37 -7.20
N HIS A 184 27.13 -19.68 -6.42
CA HIS A 184 26.14 -20.69 -6.78
C HIS A 184 25.40 -20.33 -8.08
N VAL A 185 24.93 -19.09 -8.26
CA VAL A 185 24.29 -18.62 -9.50
C VAL A 185 25.21 -18.81 -10.71
N LEU A 186 26.50 -18.48 -10.57
CA LEU A 186 27.48 -18.60 -11.65
C LEU A 186 27.68 -20.04 -12.14
N ASP A 187 27.50 -21.02 -11.27
CA ASP A 187 27.63 -22.45 -11.59
C ASP A 187 26.34 -23.09 -12.12
N ARG A 188 25.21 -22.35 -12.14
CA ARG A 188 23.92 -22.84 -12.65
C ARG A 188 23.75 -22.58 -14.13
N SER A 189 22.68 -23.07 -14.71
CA SER A 189 22.25 -22.84 -16.09
C SER A 189 20.77 -22.47 -16.12
N LEU A 190 20.27 -22.07 -17.30
CA LEU A 190 18.83 -21.85 -17.50
C LEU A 190 17.96 -23.06 -17.13
N MET A 191 18.50 -24.29 -17.20
CA MET A 191 17.78 -25.51 -16.83
C MET A 191 17.58 -25.66 -15.32
N ASP A 192 18.36 -24.93 -14.52
CA ASP A 192 18.24 -24.92 -13.06
C ASP A 192 17.21 -23.89 -12.58
N VAL A 193 16.61 -23.10 -13.48
CA VAL A 193 15.55 -22.14 -13.12
C VAL A 193 14.39 -22.89 -12.49
N SER A 194 14.12 -22.56 -11.24
CA SER A 194 13.15 -23.25 -10.42
C SER A 194 12.74 -22.36 -9.26
N ASN A 195 11.50 -22.52 -8.82
CA ASN A 195 10.99 -21.82 -7.65
C ASN A 195 10.88 -22.81 -6.49
N HIS A 196 11.91 -22.87 -5.64
CA HIS A 196 11.93 -23.75 -4.47
C HIS A 196 11.17 -23.14 -3.28
N ALA A 197 10.92 -21.82 -3.30
CA ALA A 197 10.16 -21.11 -2.27
C ALA A 197 8.64 -21.19 -2.50
N VAL A 198 8.10 -22.41 -2.52
CA VAL A 198 6.66 -22.66 -2.76
C VAL A 198 5.75 -21.85 -1.82
N GLY A 199 6.14 -21.72 -0.55
CA GLY A 199 5.40 -20.91 0.42
C GLY A 199 5.32 -19.42 0.04
N LEU A 200 6.40 -18.87 -0.50
CA LEU A 200 6.47 -17.48 -0.96
C LEU A 200 5.63 -17.25 -2.21
N GLU A 201 5.62 -18.24 -3.11
CA GLU A 201 4.81 -18.20 -4.31
C GLU A 201 3.31 -18.24 -3.98
N LEU A 202 2.91 -19.13 -3.07
CA LEU A 202 1.54 -19.20 -2.58
C LEU A 202 1.14 -17.92 -1.84
N ALA A 203 2.04 -17.31 -1.08
CA ALA A 203 1.80 -16.02 -0.43
C ALA A 203 1.57 -14.92 -1.48
N SER A 204 2.42 -14.84 -2.50
CA SER A 204 2.30 -13.88 -3.60
C SER A 204 1.03 -14.11 -4.44
N MET A 205 0.62 -15.36 -4.66
CA MET A 205 -0.65 -15.68 -5.33
C MET A 205 -1.85 -15.29 -4.48
N LYS A 206 -1.81 -15.54 -3.16
CA LYS A 206 -2.86 -15.10 -2.24
C LYS A 206 -2.93 -13.59 -2.12
N HIS A 207 -1.80 -12.90 -2.29
CA HIS A 207 -1.73 -11.44 -2.27
C HIS A 207 -2.62 -10.80 -3.35
N GLN A 208 -2.81 -11.45 -4.51
CA GLN A 208 -3.78 -11.02 -5.53
C GLN A 208 -5.24 -11.00 -5.04
N TYR A 209 -5.59 -11.87 -4.09
CA TYR A 209 -6.94 -12.01 -3.51
C TYR A 209 -7.05 -11.38 -2.12
N LEU A 210 -5.95 -10.84 -1.59
CA LEU A 210 -5.94 -10.02 -0.38
C LEU A 210 -6.39 -8.61 -0.81
N THR A 211 -7.70 -8.44 -0.96
CA THR A 211 -8.32 -7.19 -1.46
C THR A 211 -8.11 -5.99 -0.52
N SER A 212 -7.59 -6.21 0.69
CA SER A 212 -6.98 -5.17 1.50
C SER A 212 -5.77 -5.73 2.26
N ARG A 213 -4.73 -4.90 2.37
CA ARG A 213 -3.40 -5.24 2.87
C ARG A 213 -3.35 -5.64 4.35
N LEU A 214 -4.47 -5.73 5.08
CA LEU A 214 -4.48 -5.47 6.52
C LEU A 214 -5.49 -6.27 7.39
N LEU A 215 -6.13 -7.36 6.92
CA LEU A 215 -7.29 -7.93 7.64
C LEU A 215 -7.08 -9.17 8.52
N TYR A 216 -5.87 -9.69 8.76
CA TYR A 216 -5.73 -10.89 9.61
C TYR A 216 -4.67 -10.75 10.70
N HIS A 217 -5.03 -11.09 11.94
CA HIS A 217 -4.12 -11.28 13.06
C HIS A 217 -4.37 -12.67 13.68
N LYS A 218 -3.31 -13.45 13.93
CA LYS A 218 -3.43 -14.83 14.41
C LYS A 218 -2.90 -14.94 15.84
N LYS A 219 -3.81 -14.93 16.82
CA LYS A 219 -3.48 -15.18 18.24
C LYS A 219 -4.16 -16.48 18.67
N GLY A 220 -3.37 -17.50 19.03
CA GLY A 220 -3.89 -18.73 19.66
C GLY A 220 -4.57 -19.76 18.75
N GLY A 221 -4.37 -19.72 17.42
CA GLY A 221 -4.85 -20.75 16.49
C GLY A 221 -6.21 -20.49 15.84
N GLU A 222 -6.95 -19.48 16.30
CA GLU A 222 -8.14 -18.95 15.61
C GLU A 222 -7.73 -17.77 14.70
N ILE A 223 -8.25 -17.75 13.47
CA ILE A 223 -8.07 -16.62 12.54
C ILE A 223 -9.07 -15.54 12.98
N LYS A 224 -8.59 -14.45 13.58
CA LYS A 224 -9.41 -13.27 13.85
C LYS A 224 -9.16 -12.21 12.79
N MET A 225 -10.26 -11.64 12.29
CA MET A 225 -10.22 -10.48 11.41
C MET A 225 -9.61 -9.31 12.20
N LYS A 226 -8.62 -8.64 11.61
CA LYS A 226 -8.09 -7.37 12.14
C LYS A 226 -9.14 -6.28 11.88
N PRO A 227 -9.36 -5.35 12.83
CA PRO A 227 -10.34 -4.29 12.63
C PRO A 227 -10.01 -3.47 11.38
N VAL A 228 -11.04 -3.19 10.59
CA VAL A 228 -10.98 -2.24 9.48
C VAL A 228 -10.87 -0.83 10.06
N ILE A 229 -9.91 -0.05 9.60
CA ILE A 229 -9.73 1.34 9.97
C ILE A 229 -10.32 2.22 8.87
N VAL A 230 -11.42 2.90 9.16
CA VAL A 230 -12.10 3.81 8.21
C VAL A 230 -11.82 5.25 8.61
N GLY A 231 -11.10 5.97 7.74
CA GLY A 231 -10.84 7.40 7.92
C GLY A 231 -12.05 8.25 7.58
N VAL A 232 -12.35 9.28 8.38
CA VAL A 232 -13.38 10.28 8.10
C VAL A 232 -12.72 11.65 8.07
N GLY A 233 -12.55 12.20 6.87
CA GLY A 233 -11.86 13.46 6.62
C GLY A 233 -12.76 14.52 5.99
N GLY A 234 -12.33 15.78 6.04
CA GLY A 234 -13.09 16.88 5.45
C GLY A 234 -13.04 18.18 6.25
N PRO A 235 -13.60 19.27 5.70
CA PRO A 235 -13.42 20.58 6.27
C PRO A 235 -14.08 20.77 7.65
N VAL A 236 -13.68 21.83 8.35
CA VAL A 236 -14.31 22.23 9.61
C VAL A 236 -15.80 22.48 9.38
N GLY A 237 -16.65 21.83 10.17
CA GLY A 237 -18.10 22.03 10.09
C GLY A 237 -18.83 21.21 9.03
N SER A 238 -18.15 20.42 8.18
CA SER A 238 -18.80 19.62 7.13
C SER A 238 -19.70 18.49 7.65
N GLY A 239 -19.56 18.14 8.93
CA GLY A 239 -20.41 17.17 9.63
C GLY A 239 -19.75 15.83 9.93
N LYS A 240 -18.42 15.75 9.88
CA LYS A 240 -17.60 14.56 10.23
C LYS A 240 -17.99 13.93 11.57
N THR A 241 -17.92 14.67 12.68
CA THR A 241 -18.28 14.16 14.01
C THR A 241 -19.72 13.63 14.07
N SER A 242 -20.65 14.28 13.36
CA SER A 242 -22.05 13.80 13.27
C SER A 242 -22.17 12.53 12.43
N LEU A 243 -21.34 12.37 11.40
CA LEU A 243 -21.29 11.14 10.61
C LEU A 243 -20.75 9.99 11.46
N VAL A 244 -19.65 10.21 12.17
CA VAL A 244 -19.06 9.22 13.09
C VAL A 244 -20.05 8.82 14.17
N GLU A 245 -20.80 9.77 14.74
CA GLU A 245 -21.89 9.52 15.68
C GLU A 245 -22.96 8.57 15.10
N LYS A 246 -23.49 8.89 13.91
CA LYS A 246 -24.53 8.07 13.27
C LYS A 246 -24.03 6.69 12.86
N LEU A 247 -22.83 6.60 12.30
CA LEU A 247 -22.21 5.34 11.93
C LEU A 247 -21.98 4.47 13.17
N SER A 248 -21.40 5.03 14.23
CA SER A 248 -21.18 4.31 15.48
C SER A 248 -22.48 3.76 16.06
N LYS A 249 -23.55 4.57 16.06
CA LYS A 249 -24.86 4.19 16.59
C LYS A 249 -25.52 3.02 15.85
N GLU A 250 -25.39 2.99 14.53
CA GLU A 250 -26.01 1.94 13.72
C GLU A 250 -25.14 0.70 13.62
N MET A 251 -23.81 0.86 13.51
CA MET A 251 -22.88 -0.25 13.31
C MET A 251 -22.61 -1.04 14.59
N VAL A 252 -22.67 -0.41 15.78
CA VAL A 252 -22.48 -1.13 17.07
C VAL A 252 -23.53 -2.24 17.30
N LYS A 253 -24.64 -2.24 16.55
CA LYS A 253 -25.67 -3.28 16.62
C LYS A 253 -25.17 -4.64 16.13
N ASN A 254 -24.25 -4.64 15.17
CA ASN A 254 -23.77 -5.85 14.49
C ASN A 254 -22.24 -6.01 14.54
N TYR A 255 -21.49 -4.96 14.87
CA TYR A 255 -20.03 -4.95 14.87
C TYR A 255 -19.48 -4.37 16.17
N SER A 256 -18.29 -4.80 16.54
CA SER A 256 -17.50 -4.20 17.61
C SER A 256 -16.76 -2.97 17.09
N VAL A 257 -17.23 -1.78 17.49
CA VAL A 257 -16.74 -0.48 16.98
C VAL A 257 -15.93 0.26 18.05
N ALA A 258 -14.88 0.94 17.63
CA ALA A 258 -14.17 1.96 18.40
C ALA A 258 -13.96 3.23 17.56
N VAL A 259 -13.69 4.35 18.22
CA VAL A 259 -13.53 5.65 17.57
C VAL A 259 -12.24 6.33 18.04
N ILE A 260 -11.51 6.92 17.11
CA ILE A 260 -10.41 7.84 17.35
C ILE A 260 -10.81 9.20 16.78
N THR A 261 -10.72 10.27 17.58
CA THR A 261 -10.98 11.62 17.10
C THR A 261 -9.73 12.49 17.24
N ASN A 262 -9.30 13.08 16.14
CA ASN A 262 -8.20 14.02 16.12
C ASN A 262 -8.74 15.44 16.23
N ASP A 263 -8.03 16.28 16.97
CA ASP A 263 -8.33 17.70 17.10
C ASP A 263 -7.02 18.46 17.29
N ILE A 264 -7.01 19.74 16.93
CA ILE A 264 -5.78 20.54 16.94
C ILE A 264 -5.41 20.91 18.38
N TYR A 265 -6.38 21.32 19.20
CA TYR A 265 -6.14 21.86 20.55
C TYR A 265 -7.17 21.44 21.61
N THR A 266 -8.22 20.71 21.26
CA THR A 266 -9.32 20.41 22.19
C THR A 266 -9.67 18.93 22.24
N LYS A 267 -10.62 18.58 23.10
CA LYS A 267 -11.20 17.23 23.19
C LYS A 267 -12.70 17.27 22.94
N GLU A 268 -13.19 18.32 22.28
CA GLU A 268 -14.62 18.57 22.13
C GLU A 268 -15.31 17.48 21.31
N ASP A 269 -14.71 17.02 20.22
CA ASP A 269 -15.29 15.95 19.37
C ASP A 269 -15.44 14.63 20.14
N ALA A 270 -14.40 14.23 20.90
CA ALA A 270 -14.47 13.05 21.75
C ALA A 270 -15.52 13.19 22.86
N GLN A 271 -15.54 14.33 23.55
CA GLN A 271 -16.53 14.60 24.59
C GLN A 271 -17.95 14.65 24.04
N PHE A 272 -18.13 15.13 22.81
CA PHE A 272 -19.40 15.10 22.12
C PHE A 272 -19.88 13.66 21.94
N LEU A 273 -19.02 12.76 21.45
CA LEU A 273 -19.36 11.34 21.28
C LEU A 273 -19.64 10.64 22.62
N ILE A 274 -18.83 10.89 23.66
CA ILE A 274 -19.03 10.33 25.01
C ILE A 274 -20.39 10.77 25.57
N LYS A 275 -20.75 12.05 25.42
CA LYS A 275 -22.04 12.58 25.91
C LYS A 275 -23.25 11.96 25.22
N GLN A 276 -23.12 11.50 23.97
CA GLN A 276 -24.20 10.78 23.30
C GLN A 276 -24.42 9.38 23.88
N GLY A 277 -23.45 8.83 24.61
CA GLY A 277 -23.54 7.53 25.27
C GLY A 277 -23.66 6.35 24.31
N ILE A 278 -23.17 6.50 23.07
CA ILE A 278 -23.27 5.48 22.01
C ILE A 278 -22.24 4.37 22.21
N LEU A 279 -21.02 4.74 22.60
CA LEU A 279 -19.94 3.82 22.93
C LEU A 279 -19.49 4.04 24.37
N PRO A 280 -19.06 2.99 25.07
CA PRO A 280 -18.25 3.09 26.27
C PRO A 280 -17.07 4.05 26.08
N GLU A 281 -16.73 4.82 27.11
CA GLU A 281 -15.65 5.84 27.06
C GLU A 281 -14.29 5.23 26.71
N ASP A 282 -14.03 4.00 27.15
CA ASP A 282 -12.80 3.27 26.88
C ASP A 282 -12.61 2.87 25.40
N ARG A 283 -13.69 2.89 24.60
CA ARG A 283 -13.70 2.69 23.14
C ARG A 283 -13.55 3.98 22.32
N ILE A 284 -13.46 5.13 22.99
CA ILE A 284 -13.25 6.42 22.36
C ILE A 284 -11.88 6.95 22.79
N ILE A 285 -10.91 6.97 21.87
CA ILE A 285 -9.64 7.67 22.08
C ILE A 285 -9.78 9.08 21.51
N GLY A 286 -9.91 10.04 22.41
CA GLY A 286 -10.07 11.44 22.09
C GLY A 286 -8.82 12.28 22.29
N GLY A 287 -8.64 13.31 21.46
CA GLY A 287 -7.63 14.32 21.69
C GLY A 287 -6.23 13.86 21.32
N VAL A 288 -6.09 13.20 20.17
CA VAL A 288 -4.80 13.13 19.48
C VAL A 288 -4.49 14.56 19.04
N GLU A 289 -3.92 15.33 19.97
CA GLU A 289 -3.58 16.74 19.80
C GLU A 289 -2.49 16.83 18.74
N THR A 290 -2.89 17.22 17.53
CA THR A 290 -1.97 17.28 16.39
C THR A 290 -0.90 18.36 16.58
N GLY A 291 -1.12 19.30 17.52
CA GLY A 291 -0.22 20.41 17.86
C GLY A 291 0.02 21.41 16.71
N GLY A 292 -0.62 21.19 15.56
CA GLY A 292 -0.33 21.82 14.29
C GLY A 292 -1.29 21.41 13.18
N CYS A 293 -0.85 21.49 11.93
CA CYS A 293 -1.70 21.24 10.75
C CYS A 293 -2.32 19.83 10.79
N PRO A 294 -3.65 19.67 10.63
CA PRO A 294 -4.31 18.37 10.70
C PRO A 294 -3.75 17.34 9.71
N HIS A 295 -3.26 17.78 8.54
CA HIS A 295 -2.59 16.94 7.55
C HIS A 295 -1.41 16.16 8.12
N THR A 296 -0.67 16.75 9.06
CA THR A 296 0.52 16.12 9.62
C THR A 296 0.12 14.84 10.35
N ALA A 297 -0.88 14.90 11.24
CA ALA A 297 -1.31 13.75 12.03
C ALA A 297 -1.94 12.61 11.22
N ILE A 298 -2.49 12.89 10.04
CA ILE A 298 -3.15 11.86 9.22
C ILE A 298 -2.35 11.41 7.99
N ARG A 299 -1.27 12.13 7.65
CA ARG A 299 -0.51 11.89 6.41
C ARG A 299 1.01 11.91 6.58
N GLU A 300 1.57 12.92 7.24
CA GLU A 300 3.04 13.14 7.23
C GLU A 300 3.73 12.54 8.44
N ASP A 301 3.08 12.57 9.61
CA ASP A 301 3.50 11.93 10.85
C ASP A 301 2.26 11.41 11.59
N ALA A 302 1.87 10.18 11.22
CA ALA A 302 0.71 9.51 11.79
C ALA A 302 1.03 8.69 13.06
N SER A 303 2.22 8.88 13.65
CA SER A 303 2.71 8.07 14.77
C SER A 303 1.74 8.04 15.96
N MET A 304 1.15 9.19 16.31
CA MET A 304 0.17 9.26 17.41
C MET A 304 -1.12 8.49 17.10
N ASN A 305 -1.57 8.49 15.85
CA ASN A 305 -2.73 7.71 15.45
C ASN A 305 -2.43 6.22 15.44
N PHE A 306 -1.24 5.81 15.02
CA PHE A 306 -0.81 4.41 15.13
C PHE A 306 -0.79 3.94 16.58
N GLU A 307 -0.25 4.75 17.50
CA GLU A 307 -0.25 4.43 18.92
C GLU A 307 -1.67 4.31 19.50
N ALA A 308 -2.59 5.20 19.12
CA ALA A 308 -4.00 5.13 19.51
C ALA A 308 -4.69 3.86 18.96
N ILE A 309 -4.45 3.51 17.69
CA ILE A 309 -4.97 2.28 17.08
C ILE A 309 -4.46 1.04 17.85
N ASP A 310 -3.16 0.99 18.15
CA ASP A 310 -2.55 -0.14 18.86
C ASP A 310 -3.00 -0.22 20.32
N GLU A 311 -3.25 0.92 20.96
CA GLU A 311 -3.90 0.95 22.26
C GLU A 311 -5.31 0.35 22.22
N LEU A 312 -6.16 0.73 21.27
CA LEU A 312 -7.51 0.15 21.13
C LEU A 312 -7.44 -1.36 20.90
N LYS A 313 -6.55 -1.82 20.02
CA LYS A 313 -6.35 -3.26 19.76
C LYS A 313 -5.86 -4.03 20.99
N ARG A 314 -5.06 -3.40 21.85
CA ARG A 314 -4.63 -4.03 23.13
C ARG A 314 -5.75 -4.07 24.16
N ARG A 315 -6.62 -3.06 24.18
CA ARG A 315 -7.78 -2.98 25.09
C ARG A 315 -8.89 -3.95 24.70
N PHE A 316 -9.10 -4.16 23.40
CA PHE A 316 -10.22 -4.92 22.86
C PHE A 316 -9.77 -5.91 21.79
N ASP A 317 -9.85 -7.20 22.11
CA ASP A 317 -9.50 -8.31 21.21
C ASP A 317 -10.66 -8.66 20.23
N ASP A 318 -11.78 -7.94 20.27
CA ASP A 318 -13.00 -8.20 19.51
C ASP A 318 -13.33 -7.13 18.45
N LEU A 319 -12.46 -6.12 18.26
CA LEU A 319 -12.75 -4.99 17.36
C LEU A 319 -12.88 -5.42 15.89
N ASP A 320 -13.98 -5.02 15.28
CA ASP A 320 -14.24 -5.18 13.84
C ASP A 320 -13.94 -3.89 13.07
N ILE A 321 -14.20 -2.73 13.68
CA ILE A 321 -14.12 -1.42 13.01
C ILE A 321 -13.53 -0.36 13.94
N ILE A 322 -12.58 0.41 13.43
CA ILE A 322 -12.08 1.64 14.04
C ILE A 322 -12.41 2.80 13.12
N LEU A 323 -13.28 3.71 13.57
CA LEU A 323 -13.54 4.97 12.86
C LEU A 323 -12.50 6.00 13.32
N LEU A 324 -11.73 6.54 12.38
CA LEU A 324 -10.69 7.53 12.66
C LEU A 324 -11.08 8.88 12.03
N GLU A 325 -11.50 9.82 12.84
CA GLU A 325 -11.85 11.17 12.41
C GLU A 325 -10.61 12.07 12.35
N SER A 326 -10.43 12.77 11.21
CA SER A 326 -9.41 13.81 11.12
C SER A 326 -9.82 15.06 11.89
N GLY A 327 -8.82 15.82 12.37
CA GLY A 327 -9.05 17.19 12.82
C GLY A 327 -9.69 18.03 11.71
N GLY A 328 -10.32 19.14 12.11
CA GLY A 328 -10.95 20.06 11.17
C GLY A 328 -9.95 20.59 10.13
N ASP A 329 -10.15 20.24 8.86
CA ASP A 329 -9.15 20.44 7.80
C ASP A 329 -9.63 21.42 6.70
N ASN A 330 -8.89 21.55 5.62
CA ASN A 330 -9.23 22.22 4.37
C ASN A 330 -9.52 21.19 3.25
N LEU A 331 -9.83 21.65 2.04
CA LEU A 331 -10.20 20.78 0.91
C LEU A 331 -9.07 19.86 0.37
N SER A 332 -7.84 19.98 0.88
CA SER A 332 -6.67 19.22 0.40
C SER A 332 -6.32 17.99 1.24
N ALA A 333 -7.11 17.72 2.29
CA ALA A 333 -6.83 16.65 3.23
C ALA A 333 -6.95 15.26 2.60
N THR A 334 -5.97 14.41 2.92
CA THR A 334 -5.92 13.01 2.49
C THR A 334 -5.28 12.18 3.58
N PHE A 335 -5.89 11.05 3.90
CA PHE A 335 -5.26 10.06 4.78
C PHE A 335 -4.07 9.38 4.10
N SER A 336 -3.06 9.03 4.90
CA SER A 336 -2.03 8.09 4.48
C SER A 336 -2.66 6.73 4.22
N PRO A 337 -2.37 6.07 3.08
CA PRO A 337 -2.79 4.68 2.83
C PRO A 337 -2.23 3.68 3.83
N GLU A 338 -1.22 4.07 4.63
CA GLU A 338 -0.68 3.22 5.70
C GLU A 338 -1.51 3.32 6.99
N LEU A 339 -2.26 4.41 7.17
CA LEU A 339 -3.03 4.69 8.39
C LEU A 339 -4.45 4.10 8.36
N VAL A 340 -5.11 4.13 7.21
CA VAL A 340 -6.51 3.72 7.05
C VAL A 340 -6.68 2.77 5.87
N ASP A 341 -7.62 1.83 5.98
CA ASP A 341 -7.96 0.86 4.92
C ASP A 341 -8.81 1.48 3.81
N GLY A 342 -9.55 2.52 4.15
CA GLY A 342 -10.26 3.40 3.23
C GLY A 342 -10.72 4.66 3.95
N TYR A 343 -11.04 5.71 3.19
CA TYR A 343 -11.51 6.94 3.80
C TYR A 343 -12.67 7.61 3.08
N ILE A 344 -13.57 8.11 3.91
CA ILE A 344 -14.73 8.92 3.55
C ILE A 344 -14.32 10.38 3.64
N TYR A 345 -14.53 11.13 2.56
CA TYR A 345 -14.32 12.56 2.54
C TYR A 345 -15.64 13.30 2.56
N VAL A 346 -15.85 14.16 3.54
CA VAL A 346 -17.11 14.87 3.77
C VAL A 346 -16.94 16.34 3.41
N ILE A 347 -17.68 16.79 2.40
CA ILE A 347 -17.91 18.21 2.09
C ILE A 347 -19.35 18.55 2.39
N ASP A 348 -19.68 19.83 2.49
CA ASP A 348 -21.06 20.26 2.66
C ASP A 348 -21.52 21.32 1.67
N VAL A 349 -22.82 21.34 1.40
CA VAL A 349 -23.41 22.21 0.38
C VAL A 349 -23.21 23.70 0.69
N ALA A 350 -23.14 24.10 1.96
CA ALA A 350 -22.91 25.49 2.34
C ALA A 350 -21.46 25.95 2.11
N GLU A 351 -20.52 25.03 1.89
CA GLU A 351 -19.14 25.35 1.49
C GLU A 351 -19.04 25.79 0.01
N GLY A 352 -20.06 25.47 -0.80
CA GLY A 352 -20.20 25.90 -2.18
C GLY A 352 -20.35 24.75 -3.18
N GLY A 353 -21.30 24.89 -4.11
CA GLY A 353 -21.60 23.88 -5.13
C GLY A 353 -20.49 23.65 -6.16
N ASP A 354 -19.48 24.52 -6.22
CA ASP A 354 -18.40 24.43 -7.21
C ASP A 354 -17.17 23.65 -6.74
N ILE A 355 -17.16 23.16 -5.50
CA ILE A 355 -16.07 22.35 -4.93
C ILE A 355 -15.74 21.13 -5.79
N PRO A 356 -16.72 20.30 -6.23
CA PRO A 356 -16.43 19.16 -7.09
C PRO A 356 -15.82 19.58 -8.44
N ARG A 357 -16.30 20.70 -9.01
CA ARG A 357 -15.81 21.24 -10.29
C ARG A 357 -14.39 21.76 -10.23
N LYS A 358 -14.04 22.43 -9.13
CA LYS A 358 -12.67 22.92 -8.86
C LYS A 358 -11.68 21.78 -8.69
N GLY A 359 -12.16 20.55 -8.47
CA GLY A 359 -11.34 19.35 -8.45
C GLY A 359 -10.28 19.37 -7.36
N GLY A 360 -10.60 19.98 -6.21
CA GLY A 360 -9.67 20.23 -5.10
C GLY A 360 -8.64 19.09 -4.93
N PRO A 361 -7.33 19.38 -5.00
CA PRO A 361 -6.31 18.34 -4.98
C PRO A 361 -6.27 17.72 -3.58
N GLY A 362 -6.74 16.48 -3.46
CA GLY A 362 -6.78 15.75 -2.19
C GLY A 362 -8.02 14.87 -2.08
N GLY A 363 -8.81 15.08 -1.03
CA GLY A 363 -9.93 14.22 -0.66
C GLY A 363 -11.10 14.19 -1.65
N VAL A 364 -11.42 15.27 -2.35
CA VAL A 364 -12.59 15.32 -3.26
C VAL A 364 -12.45 14.39 -4.46
N THR A 365 -11.23 14.23 -4.99
CA THR A 365 -10.96 13.40 -6.18
C THR A 365 -10.36 12.04 -5.87
N ARG A 366 -9.72 11.88 -4.70
CA ARG A 366 -8.96 10.66 -4.34
C ARG A 366 -9.61 9.77 -3.30
N SER A 367 -10.56 10.27 -2.51
CA SER A 367 -11.26 9.45 -1.49
C SER A 367 -12.00 8.27 -2.09
N ASP A 368 -12.09 7.20 -1.30
CA ASP A 368 -12.82 6.00 -1.69
C ASP A 368 -14.33 6.28 -1.72
N LEU A 369 -14.83 7.14 -0.83
CA LEU A 369 -16.20 7.66 -0.84
C LEU A 369 -16.22 9.18 -0.58
N LEU A 370 -16.90 9.94 -1.44
CA LEU A 370 -17.20 11.36 -1.21
C LEU A 370 -18.63 11.51 -0.70
N LEU A 371 -18.81 12.22 0.42
CA LEU A 371 -20.11 12.62 0.93
C LEU A 371 -20.33 14.12 0.73
N VAL A 372 -21.45 14.45 0.13
CA VAL A 372 -21.98 15.82 0.02
C VAL A 372 -23.10 15.95 1.05
N ASN A 373 -22.80 16.59 2.17
CA ASN A 373 -23.70 16.69 3.32
C ASN A 373 -24.50 18.00 3.33
N LYS A 374 -25.55 18.05 4.16
CA LYS A 374 -26.45 19.21 4.35
C LYS A 374 -27.15 19.66 3.07
N ILE A 375 -27.61 18.69 2.29
CA ILE A 375 -28.29 18.94 1.01
C ILE A 375 -29.59 19.72 1.18
N ASP A 376 -30.19 19.69 2.37
CA ASP A 376 -31.34 20.51 2.71
C ASP A 376 -31.05 22.02 2.75
N LEU A 377 -29.77 22.40 2.84
CA LEU A 377 -29.35 23.80 2.79
C LEU A 377 -29.24 24.36 1.37
N ALA A 378 -29.27 23.51 0.33
CA ALA A 378 -29.10 23.93 -1.07
C ALA A 378 -29.98 25.13 -1.50
N PRO A 379 -31.28 25.19 -1.15
CA PRO A 379 -32.13 26.32 -1.51
C PRO A 379 -31.75 27.65 -0.81
N TYR A 380 -31.01 27.58 0.30
CA TYR A 380 -30.63 28.74 1.11
C TYR A 380 -29.27 29.31 0.74
N VAL A 381 -28.44 28.53 0.05
CA VAL A 381 -27.09 28.92 -0.42
C VAL A 381 -26.98 28.96 -1.94
N GLU A 382 -28.11 28.90 -2.64
CA GLU A 382 -28.20 28.99 -4.11
C GLU A 382 -27.36 27.92 -4.83
N VAL A 383 -27.32 26.70 -4.28
CA VAL A 383 -26.61 25.57 -4.89
C VAL A 383 -27.59 24.67 -5.65
N ASP A 384 -27.26 24.40 -6.91
CA ASP A 384 -27.92 23.40 -7.74
C ASP A 384 -27.31 22.01 -7.50
N LEU A 385 -28.07 21.12 -6.87
CA LEU A 385 -27.64 19.75 -6.56
C LEU A 385 -27.44 18.89 -7.81
N ASP A 386 -28.21 19.12 -8.88
CA ASP A 386 -28.06 18.37 -10.13
C ASP A 386 -26.77 18.76 -10.84
N LEU A 387 -26.43 20.05 -10.85
CA LEU A 387 -25.14 20.52 -11.35
C LEU A 387 -23.98 19.97 -10.52
N MET A 388 -24.09 20.04 -9.19
CA MET A 388 -23.07 19.51 -8.29
C MET A 388 -22.85 18.00 -8.46
N LYS A 389 -23.92 17.25 -8.74
CA LYS A 389 -23.87 15.81 -9.06
C LYS A 389 -23.13 15.53 -10.36
N GLN A 390 -23.38 16.33 -11.40
CA GLN A 390 -22.66 16.22 -12.67
C GLN A 390 -21.18 16.53 -12.50
N ASP A 391 -20.85 17.58 -11.76
CA ASP A 391 -19.47 17.97 -11.48
C ASP A 391 -18.73 16.91 -10.66
N ALA A 392 -19.38 16.33 -9.64
CA ALA A 392 -18.82 15.22 -8.85
C ALA A 392 -18.55 14.00 -9.74
N LYS A 393 -19.50 13.61 -10.59
CA LYS A 393 -19.32 12.48 -11.54
C LYS A 393 -18.16 12.72 -12.49
N LYS A 394 -18.02 13.94 -13.02
CA LYS A 394 -16.91 14.30 -13.92
C LYS A 394 -15.56 14.28 -13.21
N ALA A 395 -15.49 14.81 -11.99
CA ALA A 395 -14.25 14.87 -11.20
C ALA A 395 -13.80 13.48 -10.70
N ARG A 396 -14.75 12.59 -10.38
CA ARG A 396 -14.48 11.30 -9.72
C ARG A 396 -14.50 10.08 -10.64
N LYS A 397 -14.96 10.22 -11.89
CA LYS A 397 -15.11 9.11 -12.85
C LYS A 397 -15.99 8.00 -12.26
N GLU A 398 -15.42 6.83 -12.02
CA GLU A 398 -16.11 5.64 -11.48
C GLU A 398 -16.15 5.61 -9.94
N ARG A 399 -15.46 6.53 -9.23
CA ARG A 399 -15.45 6.51 -7.77
C ARG A 399 -16.79 6.97 -7.19
N PRO A 400 -17.32 6.29 -6.15
CA PRO A 400 -18.65 6.58 -5.63
C PRO A 400 -18.69 7.92 -4.89
N PHE A 401 -19.87 8.52 -4.88
CA PHE A 401 -20.22 9.68 -4.05
C PHE A 401 -21.69 9.62 -3.67
N LEU A 402 -22.04 10.17 -2.51
CA LEU A 402 -23.41 10.19 -1.98
C LEU A 402 -23.80 11.58 -1.50
N PHE A 403 -25.07 11.91 -1.67
CA PHE A 403 -25.70 13.09 -1.10
C PHE A 403 -26.37 12.70 0.22
N THR A 404 -26.18 13.48 1.27
CA THR A 404 -26.56 13.11 2.63
C THR A 404 -27.13 14.29 3.43
N ASN A 405 -27.98 13.97 4.42
CA ASN A 405 -28.38 14.88 5.49
C ASN A 405 -28.17 14.18 6.83
N VAL A 406 -26.91 14.16 7.28
CA VAL A 406 -26.49 13.37 8.45
C VAL A 406 -27.26 13.74 9.72
N LYS A 407 -27.41 15.05 10.00
CA LYS A 407 -28.11 15.53 11.21
C LYS A 407 -29.63 15.40 11.11
N LYS A 408 -30.19 15.62 9.92
CA LYS A 408 -31.63 15.74 9.70
C LYS A 408 -32.14 14.49 8.99
N GLY A 409 -32.74 13.59 9.76
CA GLY A 409 -33.33 12.35 9.23
C GLY A 409 -32.33 11.22 8.95
N GLY A 410 -31.01 11.48 8.97
CA GLY A 410 -29.99 10.46 8.71
C GLY A 410 -30.01 9.97 7.25
N GLU A 411 -30.43 10.84 6.33
CA GLU A 411 -30.51 10.53 4.91
C GLU A 411 -29.12 10.20 4.35
N GLY A 412 -29.02 9.07 3.65
CA GLY A 412 -27.78 8.58 3.08
C GLY A 412 -26.91 7.75 4.03
N ILE A 413 -27.22 7.69 5.34
CA ILE A 413 -26.46 6.86 6.29
C ILE A 413 -26.54 5.36 5.98
N PRO A 414 -27.71 4.78 5.66
CA PRO A 414 -27.78 3.36 5.26
C PRO A 414 -26.86 3.04 4.07
N GLU A 415 -26.82 3.91 3.07
CA GLU A 415 -25.98 3.76 1.88
C GLU A 415 -24.49 3.86 2.21
N VAL A 416 -24.10 4.72 3.17
CA VAL A 416 -22.73 4.76 3.68
C VAL A 416 -22.38 3.47 4.41
N ILE A 417 -23.28 2.93 5.23
CA ILE A 417 -23.06 1.66 5.95
C ILE A 417 -22.91 0.51 4.96
N GLU A 418 -23.77 0.43 3.94
CA GLU A 418 -23.67 -0.59 2.89
C GLU A 418 -22.36 -0.45 2.10
N TRP A 419 -21.90 0.78 1.84
CA TRP A 419 -20.58 0.98 1.26
C TRP A 419 -19.46 0.47 2.17
N ILE A 420 -19.50 0.73 3.49
CA ILE A 420 -18.51 0.20 4.44
C ILE A 420 -18.56 -1.34 4.44
N LYS A 421 -19.75 -1.94 4.47
CA LYS A 421 -19.92 -3.40 4.45
C LYS A 421 -19.34 -4.04 3.20
N HIS A 422 -19.65 -3.52 2.02
CA HIS A 422 -19.19 -4.10 0.77
C HIS A 422 -17.73 -3.78 0.47
N ALA A 423 -17.33 -2.52 0.59
CA ALA A 423 -16.00 -2.07 0.18
C ALA A 423 -14.93 -2.37 1.23
N MET A 424 -15.29 -2.35 2.52
CA MET A 424 -14.32 -2.46 3.61
C MET A 424 -14.41 -3.79 4.35
N LEU A 425 -15.63 -4.25 4.70
CA LEU A 425 -15.85 -5.53 5.40
C LEU A 425 -16.02 -6.73 4.46
N LEU A 426 -16.13 -6.48 3.14
CA LEU A 426 -16.28 -7.46 2.08
C LEU A 426 -17.54 -8.35 2.18
N GLU A 427 -18.57 -7.91 2.90
CA GLU A 427 -19.84 -8.63 2.99
C GLU A 427 -20.52 -8.75 1.61
N GLY A 428 -21.07 -9.94 1.30
CA GLY A 428 -21.74 -10.18 0.03
C GLY A 428 -20.82 -10.38 -1.18
N SER A 429 -19.50 -10.44 -0.98
CA SER A 429 -18.54 -10.81 -2.02
C SER A 429 -18.57 -12.33 -2.21
N GLU A 430 -19.42 -12.85 -3.10
CA GLU A 430 -19.31 -14.24 -3.53
C GLU A 430 -17.96 -14.41 -4.25
N VAL A 431 -17.08 -15.21 -3.67
CA VAL A 431 -15.84 -15.67 -4.31
C VAL A 431 -16.27 -16.51 -5.52
N SER A 432 -16.16 -15.92 -6.71
CA SER A 432 -16.43 -16.59 -7.99
C SER A 432 -15.13 -16.89 -8.73
#